data_AF-A0A5J4KGT5-F1
#
_entry.id   AF-A0A5J4KGT5-F1
#
_cell.length_a   1.000
_cell.length_b   1.000
_cell.length_c   1.000
_cell.angle_alpha   90.00
_cell.angle_beta   90.00
_cell.angle_gamma   90.00
#
_symmetry.space_group_name_H-M   'P 1'
#
loop_
_entity.id
_entity.type
_entity.pdbx_description
1 polymer ?
#
loop_
_entity_poly.entity_id
_entity_poly.type
_entity_poly.pdbx_seq_one_letter_code
_entity_poly.pdbx_strand_id
1 'polypeptide(L)'
;MITQTQHDKHAVIPSIPLQSPLKYQRLLRGWSQQDVVDALYQCCVEEGKASVGINVDQVSRWENGHCKPSPMYRKHLCYLYGVTADKLGLISSQEVQA
;
A
#
# COMPACT_ATOMS: atom_id res chain seq x y z
N MET A 1 -40.16 -15.28 19.16
CA MET A 1 -38.83 -15.86 19.45
C MET A 1 -37.86 -15.30 18.43
N ILE A 2 -37.16 -14.23 18.80
CA ILE A 2 -36.17 -13.57 17.93
C ILE A 2 -34.79 -14.12 18.30
N THR A 3 -34.19 -14.92 17.43
CA THR A 3 -32.78 -15.29 17.58
C THR A 3 -31.93 -14.27 16.83
N GLN A 4 -31.36 -13.38 17.62
CA GLN A 4 -30.29 -12.45 17.27
C GLN A 4 -29.02 -13.27 16.98
N THR A 5 -28.63 -13.40 15.71
CA THR A 5 -27.32 -13.96 15.37
C THR A 5 -26.31 -12.83 15.25
N GLN A 6 -25.67 -12.50 16.38
CA GLN A 6 -24.35 -11.86 16.35
C GLN A 6 -23.36 -12.86 15.76
N HIS A 7 -22.65 -12.48 14.69
CA HIS A 7 -21.39 -13.12 14.34
C HIS A 7 -20.27 -12.11 14.56
N ASP A 8 -19.51 -12.43 15.58
CA ASP A 8 -18.37 -11.71 16.13
C ASP A 8 -17.21 -11.67 15.11
N LYS A 9 -16.80 -10.45 14.72
CA LYS A 9 -15.46 -9.87 14.97
C LYS A 9 -14.33 -10.91 15.17
N HIS A 10 -13.67 -11.26 14.08
CA HIS A 10 -12.22 -11.22 13.87
C HIS A 10 -11.94 -11.96 12.55
N ALA A 11 -11.81 -11.21 11.45
CA ALA A 11 -11.18 -11.78 10.26
C ALA A 11 -9.75 -12.16 10.66
N VAL A 12 -9.53 -13.45 10.89
CA VAL A 12 -8.21 -14.03 11.08
C VAL A 12 -7.46 -13.79 9.79
N ILE A 13 -6.67 -12.71 9.74
CA ILE A 13 -5.69 -12.50 8.69
C ILE A 13 -4.70 -13.66 8.86
N PRO A 14 -4.60 -14.60 7.90
CA PRO A 14 -3.62 -15.66 8.01
C PRO A 14 -2.24 -15.01 8.15
N SER A 15 -1.49 -15.44 9.16
CA SER A 15 -0.14 -14.96 9.44
C SER A 15 0.81 -15.39 8.31
N ILE A 16 0.77 -14.66 7.20
CA ILE A 16 1.68 -14.82 6.04
C ILE A 16 3.06 -14.31 6.48
N PRO A 17 4.13 -15.09 6.29
CA PRO A 17 5.45 -14.73 6.79
C PRO A 17 6.02 -13.51 6.04
N LEU A 18 6.58 -12.54 6.78
CA LEU A 18 7.63 -11.58 6.39
C LEU A 18 7.45 -10.71 5.14
N GLN A 19 6.29 -10.69 4.49
CA GLN A 19 6.05 -9.79 3.36
C GLN A 19 5.61 -8.42 3.86
N SER A 20 6.25 -7.35 3.37
CA SER A 20 5.83 -6.00 3.76
C SER A 20 4.35 -5.79 3.44
N PRO A 21 3.61 -4.99 4.23
CA PRO A 21 2.20 -4.75 3.97
C PRO A 21 1.93 -4.18 2.57
N LEU A 22 2.89 -3.41 2.03
CA LEU A 22 2.89 -2.93 0.65
C LEU A 22 2.87 -4.08 -0.37
N LYS A 23 3.81 -5.02 -0.23
CA LYS A 23 3.89 -6.22 -1.09
C LYS A 23 2.64 -7.08 -0.98
N TYR A 24 2.10 -7.21 0.23
CA TYR A 24 0.86 -7.94 0.47
C TYR A 24 -0.32 -7.34 -0.31
N GLN A 25 -0.51 -6.01 -0.26
CA GLN A 25 -1.59 -5.33 -0.98
C GLN A 25 -1.47 -5.46 -2.50
N ARG A 26 -0.24 -5.45 -3.03
CA ARG A 26 0.03 -5.71 -4.45
C ARG A 26 -0.38 -7.13 -4.84
N LEU A 27 0.08 -8.13 -4.09
CA LEU A 27 -0.22 -9.54 -4.37
C LEU A 27 -1.71 -9.87 -4.23
N LEU A 28 -2.42 -9.24 -3.28
CA LEU A 28 -3.87 -9.40 -3.11
C LEU A 28 -4.65 -8.99 -4.38
N ARG A 29 -4.10 -8.09 -5.18
CA ARG A 29 -4.68 -7.62 -6.45
C ARG A 29 -4.17 -8.37 -7.69
N GLY A 30 -3.25 -9.33 -7.51
CA GLY A 30 -2.59 -10.01 -8.62
C GLY A 30 -1.64 -9.11 -9.41
N TRP A 31 -1.16 -8.01 -8.81
CA TRP A 31 -0.30 -7.04 -9.49
C TRP A 31 1.18 -7.46 -9.46
N SER A 32 1.88 -7.23 -10.57
CA SER A 32 3.33 -7.18 -10.66
C SER A 32 3.86 -5.85 -10.11
N GLN A 33 5.17 -5.75 -9.89
CA GLN A 33 5.77 -4.46 -9.50
C GLN A 33 5.66 -3.42 -10.62
N GLN A 34 5.63 -3.86 -11.89
CA GLN A 34 5.41 -2.98 -13.04
C GLN A 34 4.00 -2.39 -13.02
N ASP A 35 2.97 -3.19 -12.68
CA ASP A 35 1.60 -2.68 -12.55
C ASP A 35 1.49 -1.54 -11.51
N VAL A 36 2.29 -1.60 -10.43
CA VAL A 36 2.37 -0.52 -9.45
C VAL A 36 3.01 0.74 -10.05
N VAL A 37 4.09 0.59 -10.83
CA VAL A 37 4.75 1.69 -11.54
C VAL A 37 3.76 2.37 -12.48
N ASP A 38 3.05 1.58 -13.28
CA ASP A 38 2.11 2.07 -14.29
C ASP A 38 0.92 2.79 -13.62
N ALA A 39 0.36 2.22 -12.55
CA ALA A 39 -0.72 2.84 -11.79
C ALA A 39 -0.27 4.16 -11.13
N LEU A 40 0.93 4.20 -10.55
CA LEU A 40 1.48 5.41 -9.94
C LEU A 40 1.80 6.49 -10.98
N TYR A 41 2.33 6.08 -12.13
CA TYR A 41 2.58 6.97 -13.26
C TYR A 41 1.26 7.62 -13.72
N GLN A 42 0.21 6.82 -13.88
CA GLN A 42 -1.11 7.32 -14.27
C GLN A 42 -1.67 8.34 -13.27
N CYS A 43 -1.60 8.07 -11.96
CA CYS A 43 -2.00 9.03 -10.93
C CYS A 43 -1.18 10.34 -11.01
N CYS A 44 0.09 10.29 -11.40
CA CYS A 44 0.90 11.48 -11.56
C CYS A 44 0.54 12.28 -12.83
N VAL A 45 0.26 11.59 -13.93
CA VAL A 45 -0.23 12.21 -15.18
C VAL A 45 -1.55 12.94 -14.93
N GLU A 46 -2.47 12.33 -14.18
CA GLU A 46 -3.76 12.94 -13.80
C GLU A 46 -3.58 14.21 -12.94
N GLU A 47 -2.50 14.28 -12.14
CA GLU A 47 -2.11 15.49 -11.40
C GLU A 47 -1.32 16.52 -12.25
N GLY A 48 -1.15 16.29 -13.55
CA GLY A 48 -0.37 17.16 -14.44
C GLY A 48 1.15 17.02 -14.29
N LYS A 49 1.62 15.95 -13.65
CA LYS A 49 3.04 15.65 -13.39
C LYS A 49 3.49 14.47 -14.25
N ALA A 50 3.63 14.65 -15.56
CA ALA A 50 3.99 13.56 -16.48
C ALA A 50 5.48 13.15 -16.44
N SER A 51 6.35 13.92 -15.76
CA SER A 51 7.82 13.74 -15.76
C SER A 51 8.37 12.84 -14.65
N VAL A 52 7.52 12.00 -14.03
CA VAL A 52 7.95 11.22 -12.86
C VAL A 52 8.70 9.96 -13.26
N GLY A 53 9.98 9.89 -12.92
CA GLY A 53 10.87 8.75 -13.20
C GLY A 53 10.73 7.58 -12.22
N ILE A 54 9.51 7.15 -11.92
CA ILE A 54 9.29 5.96 -11.07
C ILE A 54 9.63 4.68 -11.86
N ASN A 55 10.19 3.69 -11.17
CA ASN A 55 10.55 2.41 -11.77
C ASN A 55 10.38 1.23 -10.81
N VAL A 56 10.54 0.01 -11.33
CA VAL A 56 10.36 -1.23 -10.58
C VAL A 56 11.38 -1.39 -9.44
N ASP A 57 12.61 -0.90 -9.60
CA ASP A 57 13.63 -0.94 -8.54
C ASP A 57 13.18 -0.13 -7.31
N GLN A 58 12.60 1.06 -7.53
CA GLN A 58 12.03 1.86 -6.44
C GLN A 58 10.92 1.11 -5.70
N VAL A 59 9.99 0.48 -6.42
CA VAL A 59 8.91 -0.31 -5.83
C VAL A 59 9.48 -1.48 -5.04
N SER A 60 10.45 -2.22 -5.60
CA SER A 60 11.14 -3.31 -4.90
C SER A 60 11.82 -2.85 -3.62
N ARG A 61 12.49 -1.69 -3.64
CA ARG A 61 13.13 -1.12 -2.46
C ARG A 61 12.13 -0.73 -1.37
N TRP A 62 10.97 -0.21 -1.74
CA TRP A 62 9.89 0.07 -0.78
C TRP A 62 9.32 -1.22 -0.18
N GLU A 63 9.08 -2.23 -1.01
CA GLU A 63 8.54 -3.52 -0.58
C GLU A 63 9.50 -4.29 0.33
N ASN A 64 10.79 -4.09 0.21
CA ASN A 64 11.81 -4.70 1.07
C ASN A 64 12.24 -3.80 2.23
N GLY A 65 11.65 -2.61 2.37
CA GLY A 65 11.96 -1.67 3.46
C GLY A 65 13.31 -0.97 3.35
N HIS A 66 13.99 -1.03 2.19
CA HIS A 66 15.27 -0.36 1.95
C HIS A 66 15.16 1.16 1.92
N CYS A 67 14.01 1.70 1.50
CA CYS A 67 13.71 3.13 1.59
C CYS A 67 12.20 3.35 1.70
N LYS A 68 11.81 4.54 2.18
CA LYS A 68 10.41 4.96 2.21
C LYS A 68 10.05 5.74 0.94
N PRO A 69 8.86 5.54 0.35
CA PRO A 69 8.35 6.40 -0.70
C PRO A 69 8.15 7.85 -0.21
N SER A 70 8.33 8.81 -1.12
CA SER A 70 8.06 10.22 -0.83
C SER A 70 6.57 10.45 -0.47
N PRO A 71 6.21 11.56 0.20
CA PRO A 71 4.82 11.86 0.55
C PRO A 71 3.83 11.79 -0.62
N MET A 72 4.26 12.21 -1.82
CA MET A 72 3.45 12.13 -3.03
C MET A 72 3.09 10.68 -3.39
N TYR A 73 4.08 9.78 -3.40
CA TYR A 73 3.82 8.37 -3.68
C TYR A 73 3.05 7.69 -2.54
N ARG A 74 3.28 8.08 -1.28
CA ARG A 74 2.47 7.57 -0.15
C ARG A 74 0.99 7.89 -0.36
N LYS A 75 0.65 9.12 -0.74
CA LYS A 75 -0.73 9.53 -1.08
C LYS A 75 -1.33 8.62 -2.16
N HIS A 76 -0.61 8.45 -3.27
CA HIS A 76 -1.09 7.63 -4.40
C HIS A 76 -1.20 6.15 -4.06
N LEU A 77 -0.25 5.59 -3.32
CA LEU A 77 -0.32 4.21 -2.84
C LEU A 77 -1.52 3.99 -1.92
N CYS A 78 -1.82 4.95 -1.03
CA CYS A 78 -3.02 4.88 -0.19
C CYS A 78 -4.30 4.91 -1.02
N TYR A 79 -4.35 5.77 -2.05
CA TYR A 79 -5.46 5.86 -2.98
C TYR A 79 -5.66 4.56 -3.77
N LEU A 80 -4.60 4.04 -4.40
CA LEU A 80 -4.63 2.81 -5.21
C LEU A 80 -5.01 1.58 -4.39
N TYR A 81 -4.51 1.48 -3.15
CA TYR A 81 -4.77 0.31 -2.31
C TYR A 81 -5.97 0.45 -1.37
N GLY A 82 -6.60 1.63 -1.30
CA GLY A 82 -7.75 1.87 -0.42
C GLY A 82 -7.44 1.65 1.06
N VAL A 83 -6.19 1.83 1.46
CA VAL A 83 -5.70 1.65 2.84
C VAL A 83 -4.79 2.80 3.23
N THR A 84 -4.73 3.10 4.52
CA THR A 84 -3.92 4.20 5.06
C THR A 84 -2.43 3.85 5.10
N ALA A 85 -1.58 4.87 5.20
CA ALA A 85 -0.13 4.71 5.15
C ALA A 85 0.44 3.86 6.31
N ASP A 86 -0.20 3.85 7.48
CA ASP A 86 0.16 2.97 8.61
C ASP A 86 -0.09 1.49 8.26
N LYS A 87 -1.23 1.19 7.62
CA LYS A 87 -1.58 -0.16 7.17
C LYS A 87 -0.69 -0.66 6.04
N LEU A 88 -0.10 0.26 5.27
CA LEU A 88 0.92 -0.05 4.26
C LEU A 88 2.34 -0.15 4.83
N GLY A 89 2.55 0.16 6.11
CA GLY A 89 3.88 0.19 6.73
C GLY A 89 4.78 1.32 6.23
N LEU A 90 4.19 2.41 5.73
CA LEU A 90 4.92 3.54 5.10
C LEU A 90 5.22 4.70 6.07
N ILE A 91 4.60 4.68 7.25
CA ILE A 91 4.86 5.61 8.35
C ILE A 91 5.15 4.79 9.61
N SER A 92 6.10 5.26 10.42
CA SER A 92 6.28 4.70 11.76
C SER A 92 5.24 5.27 12.71
N SER A 93 4.92 4.54 13.78
CA SER A 93 4.04 5.05 14.84
C SER A 93 4.56 6.35 15.48
N GLN A 94 5.85 6.66 15.32
CA GLN A 94 6.49 7.88 15.82
C GLN A 94 6.19 9.11 14.92
N GLU A 95 6.01 8.93 13.61
CA GLU A 95 5.62 10.02 12.70
C GLU A 95 4.17 10.49 12.93
N VAL A 96 3.32 9.70 13.60
CA VAL A 96 1.92 10.04 13.89
C VAL A 96 1.77 10.88 15.16
N GLN A 97 2.80 10.93 16.01
CA GLN A 97 2.78 11.61 17.31
C GLN A 97 3.46 12.99 17.32
N ALA A 98 4.06 13.41 16.20
CA ALA A 98 4.74 14.70 16.03
C ALA A 98 3.82 15.70 15.32
#